data_AF-A0A161YL25-F1
#
_entry.id   AF-A0A161YL25-F1
#
_cell.length_a   1.000
_cell.length_b   1.000
_cell.length_c   1.000
_cell.angle_alpha   90.00
_cell.angle_beta   90.00
_cell.angle_gamma   90.00
#
_symmetry.space_group_name_H-M   'P 1'
#
loop_
_entity.id
_entity.type
_entity.pdbx_description
1 polymer ?
#
loop_
_entity_poly.entity_id
_entity_poly.type
_entity_poly.pdbx_seq_one_letter_code
_entity_poly.pdbx_strand_id
1 'polypeptide(L)'
;MGNMARQVQNHPDYSDDEHGAEDAFFTYRPLSNLPTPPPSSRNSSAHQSPKTALEDGEVLHEKFLGPAIHLVNLVPTSASLTTPSVPLVQAMLSRSGLPLETIALAVCILDSLNSKFALSWRLQCPLLVEGALSSNKRHTLGHSPLLDRRRQQQLHIDSVQPELIILAALVIAAKFTDDCYDSTHYYCANWGKDMWSCEQVNVTERCICENLNYRIKPLVDDEDLLADTMVDMQLAARHYNSSRPAQPHEMGHSKSKSMTIGTAVVGLGLQLTPVDTPKSEADSFGDEVRAALENSSFGGDYMSLAFAGNGRVLPPVGEELDVQ
;
A
#
# COMPACT_ATOMS: atom_id res chain seq x y z
N MET A 1 -11.73 -68.03 -48.44
CA MET A 1 -12.77 -69.07 -48.40
C MET A 1 -13.04 -69.40 -46.94
N GLY A 2 -14.28 -69.27 -46.47
CA GLY A 2 -14.64 -69.46 -45.06
C GLY A 2 -15.75 -68.51 -44.64
N ASN A 3 -16.91 -68.66 -45.28
CA ASN A 3 -18.13 -67.90 -45.07
C ASN A 3 -19.05 -68.65 -44.10
N MET A 4 -19.81 -67.87 -43.31
CA MET A 4 -21.21 -68.12 -42.92
C MET A 4 -21.47 -69.23 -41.87
N ALA A 5 -22.43 -69.12 -40.94
CA ALA A 5 -23.41 -68.09 -40.61
C ALA A 5 -24.20 -68.55 -39.35
N ARG A 6 -25.13 -67.67 -38.93
CA ARG A 6 -26.40 -67.90 -38.22
C ARG A 6 -26.36 -67.81 -36.69
N GLN A 7 -27.34 -67.24 -36.00
CA GLN A 7 -28.58 -66.49 -36.32
C GLN A 7 -29.07 -65.93 -34.97
N VAL A 8 -29.47 -64.64 -34.87
CA VAL A 8 -30.88 -64.16 -34.73
C VAL A 8 -31.47 -64.46 -33.33
N GLN A 9 -32.00 -63.53 -32.53
CA GLN A 9 -33.15 -62.64 -32.76
C GLN A 9 -33.35 -61.73 -31.52
N ASN A 10 -33.75 -60.46 -31.68
CA ASN A 10 -34.94 -59.83 -31.05
C ASN A 10 -34.84 -58.28 -30.94
N HIS A 11 -35.68 -57.62 -31.76
CA HIS A 11 -36.34 -56.31 -31.54
C HIS A 11 -37.54 -56.55 -30.56
N PRO A 12 -38.25 -55.55 -29.97
CA PRO A 12 -38.44 -54.20 -30.50
C PRO A 12 -38.62 -52.99 -29.53
N ASP A 13 -38.74 -51.83 -30.18
CA ASP A 13 -39.48 -50.59 -29.86
C ASP A 13 -39.13 -49.79 -28.60
N TYR A 14 -38.61 -48.57 -28.81
CA TYR A 14 -39.01 -47.38 -28.05
C TYR A 14 -38.97 -46.12 -28.95
N SER A 15 -39.97 -45.26 -28.73
CA SER A 15 -40.38 -44.13 -29.55
C SER A 15 -39.35 -43.00 -29.66
N ASP A 16 -39.30 -42.41 -30.85
CA ASP A 16 -38.64 -41.16 -31.19
C ASP A 16 -39.62 -40.01 -30.92
N ASP A 17 -39.63 -39.53 -29.68
CA ASP A 17 -40.43 -38.36 -29.28
C ASP A 17 -39.58 -37.08 -29.41
N GLU A 18 -39.70 -36.46 -30.58
CA GLU A 18 -39.79 -35.02 -30.84
C GLU A 18 -39.64 -34.12 -29.59
N HIS A 19 -38.45 -33.54 -29.39
CA HIS A 19 -38.28 -32.34 -28.56
C HIS A 19 -37.53 -31.28 -29.35
N GLY A 20 -38.32 -30.41 -29.97
CA GLY A 20 -37.86 -29.16 -30.58
C GLY A 20 -37.14 -28.29 -29.54
N ALA A 21 -35.86 -28.05 -29.79
CA ALA A 21 -35.15 -26.89 -29.27
C ALA A 21 -34.69 -26.09 -30.49
N GLU A 22 -35.67 -25.53 -31.20
CA GLU A 22 -35.41 -24.53 -32.22
C GLU A 22 -34.68 -23.35 -31.58
N ASP A 23 -33.43 -23.15 -32.02
CA ASP A 23 -32.87 -21.85 -32.33
C ASP A 23 -33.29 -20.69 -31.40
N ALA A 24 -32.92 -20.81 -30.13
CA ALA A 24 -32.72 -19.65 -29.27
C ALA A 24 -31.41 -18.94 -29.68
N PHE A 25 -31.38 -18.42 -30.91
CA PHE A 25 -30.41 -17.39 -31.30
C PHE A 25 -30.62 -16.21 -30.35
N PHE A 26 -29.73 -16.10 -29.37
CA PHE A 26 -29.57 -14.89 -28.57
C PHE A 26 -29.33 -13.73 -29.53
N THR A 27 -30.41 -13.03 -29.87
CA THR A 27 -30.36 -11.79 -30.64
C THR A 27 -29.71 -10.77 -29.70
N TYR A 28 -28.40 -10.59 -29.85
CA TYR A 28 -27.67 -9.55 -29.15
C TYR A 28 -28.23 -8.19 -29.58
N ARG A 29 -29.06 -7.62 -28.71
CA ARG A 29 -29.54 -6.25 -28.85
C ARG A 29 -28.34 -5.31 -28.63
N PRO A 30 -27.99 -4.43 -29.58
CA PRO A 30 -26.90 -3.49 -29.39
C PRO A 30 -27.11 -2.67 -28.11
N LEU A 31 -26.09 -2.58 -27.27
CA LEU A 31 -26.08 -1.90 -25.96
C LEU A 31 -26.30 -0.37 -26.04
N SER A 32 -26.67 0.17 -27.21
CA SER A 32 -26.78 1.60 -27.51
C SER A 32 -28.03 2.28 -26.93
N ASN A 33 -28.86 1.56 -26.16
CA ASN A 33 -30.01 2.12 -25.44
C ASN A 33 -29.80 2.19 -23.92
N LEU A 34 -28.57 1.98 -23.43
CA LEU A 34 -28.26 2.42 -22.08
C LEU A 34 -28.30 3.95 -22.06
N PRO A 35 -29.01 4.59 -21.11
CA PRO A 35 -28.89 6.03 -20.95
C PRO A 35 -27.41 6.35 -20.82
N THR A 36 -26.93 7.27 -21.65
CA THR A 36 -25.56 7.78 -21.52
C THR A 36 -25.37 8.15 -20.05
N PRO A 37 -24.33 7.63 -19.38
CA PRO A 37 -24.03 8.05 -18.03
C PRO A 37 -23.96 9.58 -18.04
N PRO A 38 -24.57 10.27 -17.06
CA PRO A 38 -24.49 11.72 -16.99
C PRO A 38 -23.00 12.11 -17.07
N PRO A 39 -22.67 13.21 -17.77
CA PRO A 39 -21.29 13.66 -17.87
C PRO A 39 -20.73 13.76 -16.44
N SER A 40 -19.71 12.97 -16.13
CA SER A 40 -19.04 13.03 -14.84
C SER A 40 -18.66 14.47 -14.61
N SER A 41 -19.20 15.07 -13.54
CA SER A 41 -18.78 16.35 -13.02
C SER A 41 -17.34 16.19 -12.54
N ARG A 42 -16.42 16.27 -13.50
CA ARG A 42 -14.98 16.31 -13.28
C ARG A 42 -14.60 17.70 -12.77
N ASN A 43 -15.31 18.16 -11.75
CA ASN A 43 -14.78 19.04 -10.74
C ASN A 43 -14.06 18.14 -9.73
N SER A 44 -13.04 17.42 -10.18
CA SER A 44 -11.98 16.96 -9.29
C SER A 44 -11.17 18.19 -8.89
N SER A 45 -11.79 19.09 -8.13
CA SER A 45 -11.03 19.95 -7.25
C SER A 45 -10.32 19.01 -6.28
N ALA A 46 -9.00 19.08 -6.22
CA ALA A 46 -8.15 18.45 -5.22
C ALA A 46 -8.42 18.95 -3.77
N HIS A 47 -9.63 19.46 -3.50
CA HIS A 47 -10.10 20.02 -2.24
C HIS A 47 -11.04 19.09 -1.47
N GLN A 48 -11.33 17.89 -1.99
CA GLN A 48 -12.03 16.83 -1.25
C GLN A 48 -11.09 15.65 -0.92
N SER A 49 -9.83 15.94 -0.63
CA SER A 49 -9.06 15.00 0.21
C SER A 49 -9.77 14.91 1.56
N PRO A 50 -9.80 13.75 2.24
CA PRO A 50 -10.28 13.65 3.60
C PRO A 50 -9.62 14.77 4.41
N LYS A 51 -10.43 15.64 5.01
CA LYS A 51 -9.95 16.67 5.95
C LYS A 51 -9.38 15.92 7.16
N THR A 52 -8.12 15.50 7.06
CA THR A 52 -7.32 15.13 8.22
C THR A 52 -7.25 16.35 9.12
N ALA A 53 -7.31 16.13 10.42
CA ALA A 53 -7.49 17.11 11.49
C ALA A 53 -6.30 18.08 11.67
N LEU A 54 -5.78 18.65 10.58
CA LEU A 54 -4.77 19.70 10.56
C LEU A 54 -5.40 21.11 10.65
N GLU A 55 -6.65 21.22 11.09
CA GLU A 55 -7.42 22.47 11.25
C GLU A 55 -6.97 23.30 12.47
N ASP A 56 -5.71 23.20 12.88
CA ASP A 56 -5.19 23.87 14.09
C ASP A 56 -4.05 24.86 13.82
N GLY A 57 -3.90 25.32 12.56
CA GLY A 57 -2.97 26.40 12.23
C GLY A 57 -1.49 26.11 12.55
N GLU A 58 -1.12 24.84 12.63
CA GLU A 58 0.23 24.41 13.00
C GLU A 58 1.24 24.87 11.94
N VAL A 59 2.29 25.57 12.39
CA VAL A 59 3.31 26.12 11.50
C VAL A 59 4.17 24.98 10.96
N LEU A 60 4.00 24.67 9.67
CA LEU A 60 4.80 23.66 8.97
C LEU A 60 6.17 24.25 8.63
N HIS A 61 7.24 23.65 9.17
CA HIS A 61 8.60 24.10 8.86
C HIS A 61 9.09 23.53 7.52
N GLU A 62 9.54 24.39 6.62
CA GLU A 62 10.03 24.00 5.28
C GLU A 62 11.19 22.99 5.32
N LYS A 63 12.04 23.04 6.35
CA LYS A 63 13.17 22.11 6.54
C LYS A 63 12.74 20.64 6.62
N PHE A 64 11.51 20.37 7.05
CA PHE A 64 10.97 19.01 7.18
C PHE A 64 10.14 18.57 5.98
N LEU A 65 9.94 19.42 4.96
CA LEU A 65 9.16 19.07 3.79
C LEU A 65 9.78 17.88 3.03
N GLY A 66 11.08 17.95 2.75
CA GLY A 66 11.82 16.90 2.06
C GLY A 66 11.80 15.56 2.80
N PRO A 67 12.23 15.52 4.08
CA PRO A 67 12.09 14.34 4.92
C PRO A 67 10.67 13.76 4.98
N ALA A 68 9.64 14.61 5.11
CA ALA A 68 8.26 14.17 5.14
C ALA A 68 7.82 13.50 3.84
N ILE A 69 8.17 14.08 2.68
CA ILE A 69 7.89 13.48 1.37
C ILE A 69 8.57 12.12 1.26
N HIS A 70 9.85 12.04 1.65
CA HIS A 70 10.63 10.83 1.53
C HIS A 70 10.07 9.70 2.43
N LEU A 71 9.74 9.98 3.69
CA LEU A 71 9.11 9.03 4.61
C LEU A 71 7.75 8.52 4.09
N VAL A 72 6.92 9.42 3.56
CA VAL A 72 5.61 9.07 2.98
C VAL A 72 5.75 8.10 1.80
N ASN A 73 6.78 8.28 0.97
CA ASN A 73 7.02 7.41 -0.18
C ASN A 73 7.50 5.99 0.19
N LEU A 74 8.04 5.81 1.40
CA LEU A 74 8.49 4.49 1.90
C LEU A 74 7.38 3.69 2.57
N VAL A 75 6.23 4.30 2.85
CA VAL A 75 5.09 3.60 3.41
C VAL A 75 4.60 2.52 2.42
N PRO A 76 4.54 1.24 2.82
CA PRO A 76 4.09 0.19 1.92
C PRO A 76 2.63 0.41 1.48
N THR A 77 2.40 0.52 0.17
CA THR A 77 1.06 0.78 -0.40
C THR A 77 0.03 -0.31 -0.10
N SER A 78 0.48 -1.52 0.28
CA SER A 78 -0.39 -2.62 0.69
C SER A 78 -0.78 -2.58 2.19
N ALA A 79 -0.28 -1.61 2.94
CA ALA A 79 -0.60 -1.44 4.36
C ALA A 79 -1.96 -0.77 4.59
N SER A 80 -2.31 0.23 3.77
CA SER A 80 -3.56 0.99 3.86
C SER A 80 -4.05 1.42 2.48
N LEU A 81 -5.36 1.56 2.28
CA LEU A 81 -5.93 2.19 1.09
C LEU A 81 -5.89 3.73 1.18
N THR A 82 -5.68 4.26 2.38
CA THR A 82 -5.53 5.71 2.59
C THR A 82 -4.13 6.14 2.16
N THR A 83 -4.06 7.15 1.30
CA THR A 83 -2.78 7.74 0.90
C THR A 83 -2.16 8.48 2.10
N PRO A 84 -0.91 8.18 2.47
CA PRO A 84 -0.21 8.90 3.53
C PRO A 84 -0.05 10.39 3.20
N SER A 85 -0.24 11.23 4.21
CA SER A 85 -0.30 12.69 4.12
C SER A 85 1.04 13.33 4.46
N VAL A 86 1.67 13.95 3.45
CA VAL A 86 2.91 14.73 3.64
C VAL A 86 2.75 15.85 4.69
N PRO A 87 1.69 16.67 4.68
CA PRO A 87 1.51 17.70 5.71
C PRO A 87 1.41 17.15 7.13
N LEU A 88 0.77 15.99 7.32
CA LEU A 88 0.64 15.36 8.63
C LEU A 88 2.00 14.89 9.15
N VAL A 89 2.79 14.25 8.29
CA VAL A 89 4.15 13.81 8.63
C VAL A 89 5.06 15.00 8.87
N GLN A 90 4.97 16.06 8.07
CA GLN A 90 5.74 17.29 8.27
C GLN A 90 5.42 17.96 9.61
N ALA A 91 4.15 17.99 9.99
CA ALA A 91 3.73 18.46 11.30
C ALA A 91 4.28 17.57 12.43
N MET A 92 4.22 16.24 12.25
CA MET A 92 4.78 15.26 13.19
C MET A 92 6.29 15.46 13.41
N LEU A 93 7.07 15.66 12.35
CA LEU A 93 8.50 15.97 12.43
C LEU A 93 8.76 17.32 13.11
N SER A 94 7.88 18.30 12.88
CA SER A 94 7.98 19.62 13.54
C SER A 94 7.77 19.50 15.05
N ARG A 95 6.84 18.65 15.50
CA ARG A 95 6.58 18.40 16.92
C ARG A 95 7.65 17.55 17.59
N SER A 96 8.21 16.59 16.88
CA SER A 96 9.19 15.66 17.45
C SER A 96 10.51 16.34 17.78
N GLY A 97 10.87 17.41 17.05
CA GLY A 97 12.10 18.15 17.28
C GLY A 97 13.36 17.32 17.08
N LEU A 98 13.26 16.16 16.41
CA LEU A 98 14.36 15.24 16.23
C LEU A 98 15.45 15.81 15.31
N PRO A 99 16.72 15.47 15.56
CA PRO A 99 17.82 15.82 14.65
C PRO A 99 17.66 15.06 13.32
N LEU A 100 18.21 15.63 12.25
CA LEU A 100 18.02 15.11 10.89
C LEU A 100 18.59 13.70 10.74
N GLU A 101 19.66 13.39 11.46
CA GLU A 101 20.33 12.10 11.52
C GLU A 101 19.41 11.02 12.11
N THR A 102 18.64 11.35 13.16
CA THR A 102 17.65 10.42 13.73
C THR A 102 16.47 10.21 12.78
N ILE A 103 16.08 11.25 12.03
CA ILE A 103 15.05 11.12 10.99
C ILE A 103 15.58 10.26 9.83
N ALA A 104 16.84 10.42 9.44
CA ALA A 104 17.50 9.59 8.43
C ALA A 104 17.54 8.12 8.86
N LEU A 105 17.84 7.84 10.13
CA LEU A 105 17.75 6.48 10.66
C LEU A 105 16.33 5.90 10.53
N ALA A 106 15.29 6.69 10.84
CA ALA A 106 13.91 6.26 10.65
C ALA A 106 13.59 5.95 9.17
N VAL A 107 14.13 6.74 8.25
CA VAL A 107 14.07 6.46 6.81
C VAL A 107 14.73 5.13 6.46
N CYS A 108 15.96 4.89 6.91
CA CYS A 108 16.67 3.62 6.67
C CYS A 108 15.94 2.41 7.27
N ILE A 109 15.31 2.57 8.44
CA ILE A 109 14.46 1.57 9.07
C ILE A 109 13.28 1.20 8.17
N LEU A 110 12.59 2.20 7.61
CA LEU A 110 11.45 1.97 6.72
C LEU A 110 11.86 1.36 5.38
N ASP A 111 12.96 1.82 4.79
CA ASP A 111 13.48 1.28 3.52
C ASP A 111 13.94 -0.19 3.65
N SER A 112 14.39 -0.57 4.84
CA SER A 112 14.80 -1.95 5.16
C SER A 112 13.63 -2.92 5.39
N LEU A 113 12.38 -2.44 5.39
CA LEU A 113 11.22 -3.31 5.59
C LEU A 113 11.00 -4.23 4.39
N ASN A 114 10.79 -5.52 4.65
CA ASN A 114 10.50 -6.48 3.59
C ASN A 114 9.02 -6.52 3.18
N SER A 115 8.73 -7.17 2.06
CA SER A 115 7.38 -7.29 1.49
C SER A 115 6.34 -7.98 2.39
N LYS A 116 6.76 -8.68 3.45
CA LYS A 116 5.85 -9.33 4.40
C LYS A 116 5.38 -8.38 5.50
N PHE A 117 6.05 -7.24 5.70
CA PHE A 117 5.73 -6.30 6.77
C PHE A 117 4.26 -5.88 6.75
N ALA A 118 3.76 -5.37 5.63
CA ALA A 118 2.41 -4.83 5.52
C ALA A 118 1.33 -5.88 5.82
N LEU A 119 1.55 -7.15 5.49
CA LEU A 119 0.63 -8.23 5.83
C LEU A 119 0.67 -8.55 7.33
N SER A 120 1.87 -8.66 7.91
CA SER A 120 2.03 -8.92 9.34
C SER A 120 1.44 -7.81 10.19
N TRP A 121 1.69 -6.57 9.83
CA TRP A 121 1.18 -5.39 10.51
C TRP A 121 -0.36 -5.36 10.53
N ARG A 122 -1.02 -5.53 9.37
CA ARG A 122 -2.50 -5.58 9.28
C ARG A 122 -3.13 -6.73 10.07
N LEU A 123 -2.37 -7.78 10.34
CA LEU A 123 -2.83 -8.93 11.11
C LEU A 123 -2.75 -8.71 12.63
N GLN A 124 -1.87 -7.82 13.08
CA GLN A 124 -1.56 -7.64 14.49
C GLN A 124 -2.05 -6.30 15.03
N CYS A 125 -2.01 -5.24 14.22
CA CYS A 125 -2.31 -3.89 14.67
C CYS A 125 -3.80 -3.76 15.03
N PRO A 126 -4.13 -3.29 16.26
CA PRO A 126 -5.49 -3.22 16.74
C PRO A 126 -6.27 -2.09 16.06
N LEU A 127 -7.57 -2.32 15.87
CA LEU A 127 -8.50 -1.31 15.39
C LEU A 127 -9.06 -0.55 16.59
N LEU A 128 -9.10 0.78 16.51
CA LEU A 128 -9.81 1.60 17.49
C LEU A 128 -11.30 1.37 17.29
N VAL A 129 -11.88 0.47 18.09
CA VAL A 129 -13.32 0.25 18.07
C VAL A 129 -13.95 1.18 19.09
N GLU A 130 -14.23 2.41 18.68
CA GLU A 130 -15.14 3.28 19.42
C GLU A 130 -16.53 2.62 19.42
N GLY A 131 -16.86 1.89 20.49
CA GLY A 131 -18.23 1.46 20.79
C GLY A 131 -18.62 0.00 20.55
N ALA A 132 -17.70 -0.97 20.45
CA ALA A 132 -18.09 -2.39 20.47
C ALA A 132 -18.41 -2.91 21.90
N LEU A 133 -19.28 -2.19 22.61
CA LEU A 133 -20.07 -2.77 23.71
C LEU A 133 -21.35 -3.44 23.21
N SER A 134 -21.59 -3.52 21.90
CA SER A 134 -22.66 -4.35 21.38
C SER A 134 -22.15 -5.79 21.16
N SER A 135 -21.94 -6.52 22.26
CA SER A 135 -22.13 -7.97 22.25
C SER A 135 -23.62 -8.22 22.02
N ASN A 136 -24.09 -7.98 20.80
CA ASN A 136 -25.41 -8.44 20.40
C ASN A 136 -25.39 -9.95 20.55
N LYS A 137 -26.03 -10.43 21.62
CA LYS A 137 -26.49 -11.81 21.80
C LYS A 137 -27.51 -12.14 20.69
N ARG A 138 -27.09 -12.11 19.43
CA ARG A 138 -27.84 -12.69 18.34
C ARG A 138 -27.18 -14.00 18.00
N HIS A 139 -27.95 -15.06 18.21
CA HIS A 139 -27.68 -16.40 17.76
C HIS A 139 -27.57 -16.40 16.22
N THR A 140 -26.39 -16.08 15.71
CA THR A 140 -26.04 -16.27 14.30
C THR A 140 -24.88 -17.26 14.20
N LEU A 141 -25.03 -18.15 13.25
CA LEU A 141 -24.31 -19.41 13.07
C LEU A 141 -22.78 -19.25 13.08
N GLY A 142 -22.11 -20.24 13.67
CA GLY A 142 -20.67 -20.46 13.78
C GLY A 142 -19.73 -19.44 13.13
N HIS A 143 -19.10 -18.63 13.97
CA HIS A 143 -17.92 -17.84 13.63
C HIS A 143 -16.81 -18.76 13.13
N SER A 144 -16.58 -18.77 11.81
CA SER A 144 -15.39 -19.39 11.25
C SER A 144 -14.22 -18.41 11.47
N PRO A 145 -13.18 -18.78 12.24
CA PRO A 145 -12.07 -17.89 12.57
C PRO A 145 -11.34 -17.36 11.32
N LEU A 146 -11.45 -18.07 10.19
CA LEU A 146 -10.86 -17.63 8.91
C LEU A 146 -11.64 -16.48 8.27
N LEU A 147 -12.97 -16.45 8.40
CA LEU A 147 -13.80 -15.37 7.86
C LEU A 147 -13.67 -14.11 8.72
N ASP A 148 -13.63 -14.27 10.04
CA ASP A 148 -13.42 -13.15 10.96
C ASP A 148 -12.04 -12.51 10.74
N ARG A 149 -11.00 -13.31 10.50
CA ARG A 149 -9.65 -12.80 10.18
C ARG A 149 -9.60 -12.03 8.86
N ARG A 150 -10.25 -12.51 7.80
CA ARG A 150 -10.33 -11.77 6.52
C ARG A 150 -11.11 -10.46 6.68
N ARG A 151 -12.21 -10.48 7.44
CA ARG A 151 -13.00 -9.28 7.71
C ARG A 151 -12.20 -8.27 8.52
N GLN A 152 -11.45 -8.70 9.54
CA GLN A 152 -10.56 -7.83 10.30
C GLN A 152 -9.46 -7.21 9.41
N GLN A 153 -8.83 -7.99 8.52
CA GLN A 153 -7.85 -7.46 7.57
C GLN A 153 -8.44 -6.39 6.64
N GLN A 154 -9.67 -6.61 6.15
CA GLN A 154 -10.39 -5.64 5.31
C GLN A 154 -10.80 -4.40 6.10
N LEU A 155 -11.16 -4.52 7.37
CA LEU A 155 -11.41 -3.33 8.20
C LEU A 155 -10.12 -2.56 8.46
N HIS A 156 -8.99 -3.25 8.66
CA HIS A 156 -7.71 -2.61 8.94
C HIS A 156 -7.20 -1.73 7.80
N ILE A 157 -7.32 -2.19 6.55
CA ILE A 157 -6.80 -1.46 5.40
C ILE A 157 -7.49 -0.10 5.19
N ASP A 158 -8.69 0.07 5.76
CA ASP A 158 -9.50 1.29 5.64
C ASP A 158 -9.53 2.13 6.94
N SER A 159 -9.30 1.51 8.11
CA SER A 159 -9.56 2.17 9.41
C SER A 159 -8.33 2.76 10.07
N VAL A 160 -7.12 2.31 9.74
CA VAL A 160 -5.87 2.79 10.37
C VAL A 160 -5.06 3.61 9.36
N GLN A 161 -4.77 4.85 9.74
CA GLN A 161 -3.92 5.74 8.97
C GLN A 161 -2.47 5.22 8.93
N PRO A 162 -1.86 5.09 7.75
CA PRO A 162 -0.56 4.45 7.61
C PRO A 162 0.61 5.29 8.14
N GLU A 163 0.41 6.58 8.43
CA GLU A 163 1.38 7.45 9.09
C GLU A 163 1.79 6.94 10.49
N LEU A 164 0.99 6.04 11.08
CA LEU A 164 1.36 5.29 12.28
C LEU A 164 2.66 4.49 12.09
N ILE A 165 2.91 3.96 10.89
CA ILE A 165 4.14 3.23 10.57
C ILE A 165 5.34 4.18 10.65
N ILE A 166 5.19 5.42 10.15
CA ILE A 166 6.22 6.46 10.23
C ILE A 166 6.44 6.87 11.68
N LEU A 167 5.37 7.12 12.45
CA LEU A 167 5.48 7.45 13.87
C LEU A 167 6.27 6.37 14.63
N ALA A 168 5.92 5.10 14.44
CA ALA A 168 6.62 4.00 15.10
C ALA A 168 8.10 3.92 14.71
N ALA A 169 8.44 4.11 13.43
CA ALA A 169 9.84 4.15 12.98
C ALA A 169 10.63 5.32 13.61
N LEU A 170 10.03 6.50 13.72
CA LEU A 170 10.63 7.65 14.40
C LEU A 170 10.86 7.38 15.89
N VAL A 171 9.89 6.75 16.57
CA VAL A 171 10.03 6.39 17.98
C VAL A 171 11.15 5.36 18.16
N ILE A 172 11.24 4.34 17.30
CA ILE A 172 12.34 3.37 17.34
C ILE A 172 13.69 4.08 17.15
N ALA A 173 13.79 4.95 16.14
CA ALA A 173 15.04 5.69 15.88
C ALA A 173 15.44 6.55 17.08
N ALA A 174 14.50 7.29 17.67
CA ALA A 174 14.75 8.12 18.85
C ALA A 174 15.16 7.29 20.07
N LYS A 175 14.47 6.18 20.35
CA LYS A 175 14.83 5.24 21.42
C LYS A 175 16.20 4.58 21.20
N PHE A 176 16.67 4.51 19.96
CA PHE A 176 17.95 3.91 19.62
C PHE A 176 19.10 4.92 19.72
N THR A 177 18.86 6.20 19.42
CA THR A 177 19.88 7.25 19.43
C THR A 177 19.98 8.02 20.74
N ASP A 178 18.94 8.00 21.57
CA ASP A 178 18.91 8.66 22.88
C ASP A 178 18.78 7.64 24.02
N ASP A 179 19.65 7.75 25.03
CA ASP A 179 19.60 6.96 26.26
C ASP A 179 18.38 7.34 27.13
N CYS A 180 17.88 8.57 26.96
CA CYS A 180 16.70 9.09 27.64
C CYS A 180 15.50 9.01 26.69
N TYR A 181 14.68 7.97 26.80
CA TYR A 181 13.46 7.85 26.02
C TYR A 181 12.20 8.15 26.84
N ASP A 182 11.20 8.69 26.16
CA ASP A 182 9.90 8.99 26.73
C ASP A 182 8.95 7.79 26.70
N SER A 183 7.85 7.89 27.45
CA SER A 183 6.80 6.87 27.44
C SER A 183 6.05 6.82 26.10
N THR A 184 5.49 5.65 25.74
CA THR A 184 4.62 5.53 24.54
C THR A 184 3.47 6.54 24.56
N HIS A 185 2.92 6.85 25.74
CA HIS A 185 1.89 7.87 25.89
C HIS A 185 2.35 9.25 25.43
N TYR A 186 3.58 9.65 25.79
CA TYR A 186 4.16 10.91 25.33
C TYR A 186 4.24 10.98 23.80
N TYR A 187 4.72 9.93 23.15
CA TYR A 187 4.78 9.90 21.68
C TYR A 187 3.39 9.98 21.04
N CYS A 188 2.38 9.32 21.62
CA CYS A 188 1.00 9.40 21.13
C CYS A 188 0.45 10.83 21.24
N ALA A 189 0.60 11.47 22.40
CA ALA A 189 0.07 12.81 22.66
C ALA A 189 0.86 13.89 21.91
N ASN A 190 2.18 13.92 22.07
CA ASN A 190 3.02 15.01 21.60
C ASN A 190 3.37 14.88 20.11
N TRP A 191 3.64 13.67 19.61
CA TRP A 191 4.00 13.48 18.20
C TRP A 191 2.78 13.08 17.38
N GLY A 192 1.92 12.22 17.92
CA GLY A 192 0.72 11.73 17.26
C GLY A 192 -0.54 12.59 17.43
N LYS A 193 -0.56 13.61 18.30
CA LYS A 193 -1.77 14.39 18.65
C LYS A 193 -2.96 13.50 19.07
N ASP A 194 -2.67 12.42 19.80
CA ASP A 194 -3.64 11.42 20.26
C ASP A 194 -4.45 10.75 19.13
N MET A 195 -3.95 10.81 17.89
CA MET A 195 -4.59 10.16 16.73
C MET A 195 -4.51 8.63 16.79
N TRP A 196 -3.52 8.09 17.50
CA TRP A 196 -3.29 6.67 17.65
C TRP A 196 -3.12 6.30 19.13
N SER A 197 -3.61 5.12 19.49
CA SER A 197 -3.44 4.61 20.85
C SER A 197 -2.03 4.07 21.11
N CYS A 198 -1.64 4.01 22.38
CA CYS A 198 -0.37 3.39 22.76
C CYS A 198 -0.28 1.92 22.32
N GLU A 199 -1.39 1.18 22.29
CA GLU A 199 -1.42 -0.21 21.83
C GLU A 199 -1.05 -0.30 20.35
N GLN A 200 -1.63 0.57 19.52
CA GLN A 200 -1.32 0.65 18.09
C GLN A 200 0.15 0.99 17.84
N VAL A 201 0.70 1.96 18.57
CA VAL A 201 2.13 2.33 18.47
C VAL A 201 3.00 1.14 18.89
N ASN A 202 2.79 0.57 20.07
CA ASN A 202 3.60 -0.55 20.58
C ASN A 202 3.56 -1.79 19.66
N VAL A 203 2.40 -2.11 19.09
CA VAL A 203 2.28 -3.24 18.14
C VAL A 203 3.02 -2.94 16.84
N THR A 204 2.91 -1.70 16.34
CA THR A 204 3.60 -1.29 15.11
C THR A 204 5.11 -1.27 15.31
N GLU A 205 5.61 -0.77 16.44
CA GLU A 205 7.03 -0.83 16.80
C GLU A 205 7.54 -2.28 16.79
N ARG A 206 6.81 -3.18 17.46
CA ARG A 206 7.16 -4.61 17.49
C ARG A 206 7.20 -5.21 16.09
N CYS A 207 6.20 -4.93 15.25
CA CYS A 207 6.13 -5.41 13.87
C CYS A 207 7.34 -4.95 13.05
N ILE A 208 7.78 -3.70 13.21
CA ILE A 208 8.98 -3.17 12.55
C ILE A 208 10.22 -3.92 13.06
N CYS A 209 10.42 -3.97 14.37
CA CYS A 209 11.58 -4.64 14.98
C CYS A 209 11.67 -6.12 14.60
N GLU A 210 10.56 -6.86 14.65
CA GLU A 210 10.51 -8.26 14.24
C GLU A 210 10.83 -8.42 12.75
N ASN A 211 10.34 -7.51 11.88
CA ASN A 211 10.63 -7.56 10.45
C ASN A 211 12.11 -7.38 10.14
N LEU A 212 12.78 -6.51 10.90
CA LEU A 212 14.22 -6.26 10.85
C LEU A 212 15.05 -7.31 11.62
N ASN A 213 14.40 -8.31 12.24
CA ASN A 213 15.05 -9.27 13.14
C ASN A 213 15.84 -8.59 14.27
N TYR A 214 15.34 -7.43 14.73
CA TYR A 214 15.96 -6.58 15.76
C TYR A 214 17.36 -6.07 15.40
N ARG A 215 17.72 -6.03 14.11
CA ARG A 215 19.04 -5.58 13.62
C ARG A 215 19.03 -4.10 13.21
N ILE A 216 18.86 -3.20 14.18
CA ILE A 216 18.89 -1.75 13.93
C ILE A 216 20.33 -1.23 13.86
N LYS A 217 21.23 -1.75 14.70
CA LYS A 217 22.64 -1.30 14.81
C LYS A 217 23.38 -1.21 13.46
N PRO A 218 23.28 -2.17 12.53
CA PRO A 218 23.94 -2.06 11.23
C PRO A 218 23.50 -0.85 10.39
N LEU A 219 22.28 -0.36 10.58
CA LEU A 219 21.77 0.83 9.88
C LEU A 219 22.35 2.13 10.43
N VAL A 220 22.77 2.12 11.69
CA VAL A 220 23.40 3.27 12.36
C VAL A 220 24.89 3.30 12.13
N ASP A 221 25.54 2.14 12.13
CA ASP A 221 26.99 2.04 11.93
C ASP A 221 27.40 2.34 10.47
N ASP A 222 26.45 2.37 9.53
CA ASP A 222 26.66 2.73 8.13
C ASP A 222 26.47 4.24 7.91
N GLU A 223 27.53 4.99 8.17
CA GLU A 223 27.57 6.45 8.06
C GLU A 223 27.32 6.94 6.61
N ASP A 224 27.79 6.18 5.61
CA ASP A 224 27.60 6.51 4.19
C ASP A 224 26.11 6.39 3.82
N LEU A 225 25.44 5.31 4.26
CA LEU A 225 24.00 5.12 4.09
C LEU A 225 23.20 6.28 4.72
N LEU A 226 23.54 6.69 5.94
CA LEU A 226 22.88 7.80 6.63
C LEU A 226 23.10 9.13 5.90
N ALA A 227 24.32 9.40 5.46
CA ALA A 227 24.67 10.61 4.72
C ALA A 227 23.92 10.69 3.37
N ASP A 228 23.92 9.61 2.60
CA ASP A 228 23.19 9.52 1.33
C ASP A 228 21.68 9.70 1.54
N THR A 229 21.14 9.08 2.58
CA THR A 229 19.72 9.23 2.96
C THR A 229 19.38 10.70 3.27
N MET A 230 20.25 11.43 3.98
CA MET A 230 20.05 12.86 4.22
C MET A 230 20.06 13.70 2.95
N VAL A 231 20.91 13.35 1.97
CA VAL A 231 20.91 13.99 0.65
C VAL A 231 19.60 13.72 -0.09
N ASP A 232 19.12 12.47 -0.08
CA ASP A 232 17.87 12.09 -0.73
C ASP A 232 16.65 12.81 -0.13
N MET A 233 16.60 12.95 1.20
CA MET A 233 15.58 13.75 1.87
C MET A 233 15.60 15.21 1.41
N GLN A 234 16.78 15.82 1.24
CA GLN A 234 16.89 17.19 0.74
C GLN A 234 16.48 17.31 -0.74
N LEU A 235 16.83 16.32 -1.57
CA LEU A 235 16.46 16.29 -2.99
C LEU A 235 14.94 16.13 -3.16
N ALA A 236 14.27 15.35 -2.31
CA ALA A 236 12.82 15.16 -2.35
C ALA A 236 12.04 16.49 -2.30
N ALA A 237 12.48 17.46 -1.49
CA ALA A 237 11.87 18.78 -1.44
C ALA A 237 12.00 19.55 -2.77
N ARG A 238 13.15 19.43 -3.46
CA ARG A 238 13.41 20.12 -4.73
C ARG A 238 12.53 19.58 -5.84
N HIS A 239 12.37 18.27 -5.93
CA HIS A 239 11.51 17.62 -6.91
C HIS A 239 10.03 18.00 -6.72
N TYR A 240 9.58 18.10 -5.47
CA TYR A 240 8.23 18.55 -5.15
C TYR A 240 7.99 20.01 -5.57
N ASN A 241 8.93 20.92 -5.28
CA ASN A 241 8.79 22.32 -5.67
C ASN A 241 8.85 22.52 -7.20
N SER A 242 9.65 21.73 -7.92
CA SER A 242 9.75 21.82 -9.38
C SER A 242 8.52 21.26 -10.11
N SER A 243 7.77 20.35 -9.50
CA SER A 243 6.58 19.72 -10.10
C SER A 243 5.29 20.49 -9.81
N ARG A 244 5.32 21.48 -8.91
CA ARG A 244 4.19 22.36 -8.65
C ARG A 244 3.99 23.30 -9.86
N PRO A 245 2.86 23.23 -10.58
CA PRO A 245 2.56 24.24 -11.59
C PRO A 245 2.52 25.60 -10.89
N ALA A 246 3.34 26.54 -11.37
CA ALA A 246 3.34 27.91 -10.89
C ALA A 246 1.89 28.41 -10.96
N GLN A 247 1.24 28.59 -9.81
CA GLN A 247 -0.05 29.22 -9.78
C GLN A 247 0.16 30.62 -10.36
N PRO A 248 -0.55 31.00 -11.45
CA PRO A 248 -0.49 32.38 -11.90
C PRO A 248 -0.96 33.23 -10.73
N HIS A 249 -0.03 33.99 -10.14
CA HIS A 249 -0.38 35.05 -9.22
C HIS A 249 -1.47 35.86 -9.91
N GLU A 250 -2.68 35.86 -9.35
CA GLU A 250 -3.71 36.81 -9.70
C GLU A 250 -3.16 38.20 -9.36
N MET A 251 -2.46 38.78 -10.33
CA MET A 251 -2.11 40.18 -10.35
C MET A 251 -3.44 40.93 -10.39
N GLY A 252 -3.82 41.49 -9.25
CA GLY A 252 -5.11 42.11 -9.01
C GLY A 252 -5.61 42.92 -10.20
N HIS A 253 -6.86 42.65 -10.56
CA HIS A 253 -7.63 43.39 -11.54
C HIS A 253 -7.65 44.89 -11.23
N SER A 254 -6.73 45.64 -11.85
CA SER A 254 -6.90 47.06 -12.09
C SER A 254 -7.41 47.23 -13.51
N LYS A 255 -8.70 47.57 -13.58
CA LYS A 255 -9.49 47.95 -14.76
C LYS A 255 -8.66 48.71 -15.79
N SER A 256 -8.63 48.21 -17.03
CA SER A 256 -8.47 49.06 -18.21
C SER A 256 -9.16 48.41 -19.41
N LYS A 257 -10.17 49.12 -19.90
CA LYS A 257 -10.92 48.84 -21.11
C LYS A 257 -9.98 48.95 -22.30
N SER A 258 -9.93 47.94 -23.16
CA SER A 258 -9.49 48.13 -24.54
C SER A 258 -10.44 47.38 -25.46
N MET A 259 -11.14 48.15 -26.29
CA MET A 259 -11.94 47.66 -27.39
C MET A 259 -11.03 47.50 -28.61
N THR A 260 -11.09 46.35 -29.27
CA THR A 260 -10.71 46.28 -30.68
C THR A 260 -11.49 45.18 -31.40
N ILE A 261 -12.55 45.64 -32.06
CA ILE A 261 -12.99 45.36 -33.45
C ILE A 261 -12.61 43.98 -34.01
N GLY A 262 -13.65 43.20 -34.31
CA GLY A 262 -13.55 41.91 -34.97
C GLY A 262 -13.34 41.98 -36.48
N THR A 263 -12.95 40.83 -37.02
CA THR A 263 -13.08 40.49 -38.43
C THR A 263 -13.55 39.04 -38.52
N ALA A 264 -14.83 38.85 -38.75
CA ALA A 264 -15.37 37.55 -39.14
C ALA A 264 -15.10 37.34 -40.63
N VAL A 265 -14.34 36.31 -40.98
CA VAL A 265 -14.25 35.80 -42.35
C VAL A 265 -15.10 34.55 -42.43
N VAL A 266 -16.28 34.71 -43.01
CA VAL A 266 -17.08 33.62 -43.58
C VAL A 266 -16.43 33.25 -44.90
N GLY A 267 -15.85 32.06 -44.98
CA GLY A 267 -15.21 31.51 -46.18
C GLY A 267 -15.77 30.12 -46.48
N LEU A 268 -16.34 30.00 -47.68
CA LEU A 268 -17.09 28.89 -48.26
C LEU A 268 -16.36 27.53 -48.20
N GLY A 269 -17.16 26.48 -48.03
CA GLY A 269 -16.69 25.12 -47.81
C GLY A 269 -15.90 24.51 -48.97
N LEU A 270 -14.98 23.62 -48.59
CA LEU A 270 -14.45 22.57 -49.45
C LEU A 270 -14.17 21.33 -48.58
N GLN A 271 -14.99 20.32 -48.81
CA GLN A 271 -14.68 18.89 -48.94
C GLN A 271 -13.62 18.26 -48.02
N LEU A 272 -14.13 17.41 -47.13
CA LEU A 272 -13.70 16.02 -46.89
C LEU A 272 -12.55 15.52 -47.78
N THR A 273 -11.38 15.27 -47.17
CA THR A 273 -10.55 14.08 -47.44
C THR A 273 -9.67 13.80 -46.21
N PRO A 274 -9.75 12.59 -45.60
CA PRO A 274 -8.73 12.14 -44.66
C PRO A 274 -7.43 11.83 -45.41
N VAL A 275 -6.31 12.33 -44.88
CA VAL A 275 -4.96 12.06 -45.35
C VAL A 275 -4.61 10.58 -45.16
N ASP A 276 -3.94 10.02 -46.18
CA ASP A 276 -3.54 8.63 -46.29
C ASP A 276 -2.58 8.17 -45.17
N THR A 277 -2.83 6.93 -44.74
CA THR A 277 -2.09 6.16 -43.74
C THR A 277 -0.71 5.75 -44.25
N PRO A 278 0.39 5.88 -43.47
CA PRO A 278 1.69 5.36 -43.86
C PRO A 278 1.73 3.83 -43.86
N LYS A 279 2.34 3.26 -44.91
CA LYS A 279 2.59 1.83 -45.10
C LYS A 279 3.64 1.34 -44.11
N SER A 280 3.34 0.28 -43.36
CA SER A 280 4.30 -0.51 -42.60
C SER A 280 5.05 -1.43 -43.56
N GLU A 281 6.37 -1.22 -43.71
CA GLU A 281 7.28 -2.20 -44.28
C GLU A 281 7.54 -3.29 -43.25
N ALA A 282 7.40 -4.54 -43.68
CA ALA A 282 7.67 -5.72 -42.89
C ALA A 282 9.16 -6.05 -43.02
N ASP A 283 9.93 -5.82 -41.96
CA ASP A 283 11.26 -6.39 -41.83
C ASP A 283 11.24 -7.59 -40.88
N SER A 284 11.67 -8.70 -41.46
CA SER A 284 11.91 -10.01 -40.89
C SER A 284 13.13 -9.96 -39.98
N PHE A 285 12.98 -10.26 -38.69
CA PHE A 285 14.08 -10.73 -37.85
C PHE A 285 13.67 -12.00 -37.12
N GLY A 286 14.48 -13.03 -37.39
CA GLY A 286 14.17 -14.43 -37.16
C GLY A 286 14.47 -14.96 -35.76
N ASP A 287 14.07 -16.21 -35.64
CA ASP A 287 14.26 -17.18 -34.57
C ASP A 287 15.63 -17.14 -33.86
N GLU A 288 15.62 -16.78 -32.57
CA GLU A 288 16.67 -17.21 -31.64
C GLU A 288 16.13 -17.32 -30.20
N VAL A 289 15.07 -18.11 -29.98
CA VAL A 289 14.67 -18.55 -28.63
C VAL A 289 14.21 -20.01 -28.67
N ARG A 290 15.13 -20.90 -29.05
CA ARG A 290 14.94 -22.35 -28.91
C ARG A 290 16.25 -23.06 -28.53
N ALA A 291 16.79 -22.68 -27.38
CA ALA A 291 17.75 -23.48 -26.63
C ALA A 291 17.31 -23.45 -25.15
N ALA A 292 16.20 -24.14 -24.89
CA ALA A 292 15.77 -24.50 -23.55
C ALA A 292 16.26 -25.92 -23.25
N LEU A 293 16.51 -26.18 -21.97
CA LEU A 293 16.56 -27.50 -21.36
C LEU A 293 17.68 -28.44 -21.82
N GLU A 294 18.89 -28.22 -21.32
CA GLU A 294 19.80 -29.32 -20.98
C GLU A 294 20.87 -28.80 -20.02
N ASN A 295 20.60 -28.94 -18.71
CA ASN A 295 21.60 -29.24 -17.67
C ASN A 295 20.90 -29.31 -16.31
N SER A 296 20.07 -30.34 -16.18
CA SER A 296 19.77 -30.96 -14.89
C SER A 296 21.01 -31.71 -14.41
N SER A 297 21.66 -31.24 -13.34
CA SER A 297 22.58 -32.09 -12.58
C SER A 297 22.03 -32.28 -11.16
N PHE A 298 21.74 -33.56 -10.92
CA PHE A 298 21.32 -34.19 -9.69
C PHE A 298 22.48 -34.24 -8.68
N GLY A 299 22.17 -33.98 -7.42
CA GLY A 299 23.00 -34.24 -6.24
C GLY A 299 22.38 -33.50 -5.07
N GLY A 300 21.57 -34.10 -4.18
CA GLY A 300 21.76 -35.40 -3.58
C GLY A 300 22.78 -35.25 -2.45
N ASP A 301 22.33 -34.86 -1.26
CA ASP A 301 22.73 -35.53 -0.03
C ASP A 301 21.84 -35.15 1.17
N TYR A 302 21.33 -36.23 1.75
CA TYR A 302 20.54 -36.39 2.94
C TYR A 302 21.53 -36.65 4.08
N MET A 303 21.41 -36.00 5.24
CA MET A 303 21.56 -36.63 6.58
C MET A 303 21.66 -35.60 7.73
N SER A 304 20.90 -35.94 8.77
CA SER A 304 21.21 -35.79 10.20
C SER A 304 20.98 -34.45 10.90
N LEU A 305 19.74 -34.30 11.37
CA LEU A 305 19.38 -33.60 12.61
C LEU A 305 19.91 -34.39 13.82
N ALA A 306 20.77 -33.76 14.63
CA ALA A 306 21.07 -34.21 15.99
C ALA A 306 20.42 -33.23 16.99
N PHE A 307 19.32 -33.68 17.58
CA PHE A 307 18.76 -33.12 18.81
C PHE A 307 19.66 -33.57 19.98
N ALA A 308 20.36 -32.65 20.62
CA ALA A 308 21.01 -32.88 21.90
C ALA A 308 20.44 -31.91 22.92
N GLY A 309 19.52 -32.43 23.74
CA GLY A 309 19.04 -31.76 24.94
C GLY A 309 20.15 -31.69 25.99
N ASN A 310 20.20 -30.56 26.69
CA ASN A 310 20.88 -30.47 27.97
C ASN A 310 19.99 -29.71 28.94
N GLY A 311 19.35 -30.48 29.82
CA GLY A 311 18.79 -29.97 31.05
C GLY A 311 19.91 -29.60 32.02
N ARG A 312 19.88 -28.37 32.52
CA ARG A 312 20.53 -27.95 33.78
C ARG A 312 19.39 -27.44 34.67
N VAL A 313 18.89 -28.28 35.58
CA VAL A 313 19.37 -28.43 36.96
C VAL A 313 19.41 -27.07 37.67
N LEU A 314 18.32 -26.78 38.37
CA LEU A 314 18.20 -25.76 39.41
C LEU A 314 19.02 -26.18 40.65
N PRO A 315 19.70 -25.26 41.34
CA PRO A 315 20.07 -25.43 42.74
C PRO A 315 19.04 -24.77 43.70
N PRO A 316 18.99 -25.20 44.97
CA PRO A 316 17.96 -24.82 45.93
C PRO A 316 18.34 -23.62 46.82
N VAL A 317 17.30 -22.91 47.27
CA VAL A 317 17.00 -22.40 48.63
C VAL A 317 18.16 -22.01 49.59
N GLY A 318 18.07 -20.77 50.10
CA GLY A 318 18.76 -20.22 51.30
C GLY A 318 19.36 -18.84 50.99
N GLU A 319 19.25 -17.77 51.77
CA GLU A 319 18.86 -17.54 53.17
C GLU A 319 18.32 -16.10 53.32
N GLU A 320 17.45 -15.89 54.32
CA GLU A 320 17.15 -14.61 54.94
C GLU A 320 18.43 -13.95 55.47
N LEU A 321 18.61 -12.65 55.20
CA LEU A 321 19.45 -11.78 56.02
C LEU A 321 18.67 -10.52 56.38
N ASP A 322 18.15 -10.58 57.60
CA ASP A 322 17.67 -9.48 58.42
C ASP A 322 18.90 -8.69 58.90
N VAL A 323 19.01 -7.39 58.58
CA VAL A 323 19.94 -6.48 59.26
C VAL A 323 19.26 -5.13 59.45
N GLN A 324 19.28 -4.73 60.72
CA GLN A 324 18.76 -3.54 61.38
C GLN A 324 19.21 -2.20 60.78
#